data_AF-A0A5J4EAA7-F1
#
_entry.id   AF-A0A5J4EAA7-F1
#
_cell.length_a   1.000
_cell.length_b   1.000
_cell.length_c   1.000
_cell.angle_alpha   90.00
_cell.angle_beta   90.00
_cell.angle_gamma   90.00
#
_symmetry.space_group_name_H-M   'P 1'
#
loop_
_entity.id
_entity.type
_entity.pdbx_description
1 polymer ?
#
loop_
_entity_poly.entity_id
_entity_poly.type
_entity_poly.pdbx_seq_one_letter_code
_entity_poly.pdbx_strand_id
1 'polypeptide(L)'
;MDVYRTIVGFFQEGGFFMYPIVLVMALGAAIAIERWVYLTRSRMVNRRVWNQLQPLLSKGKYQQAYAICSKSKAAVSNILSYGLGRIKNARRRDDIEKAMEESLMEEMPRLEKRTHYLATFANLATLLGLLGTIIGLINAFTAVAAANPAEKADMLSASISVAMNTTALGLMVAIPLLFIHAVLQTKTTELVDSLEMATVKFLNTVSERPAAESAS
;
A
#
# COMPACT_ATOMS: atom_id res chain seq x y z
N MET A 1 -21.20 -22.80 15.64
CA MET A 1 -20.61 -24.13 15.37
C MET A 1 -20.70 -24.49 13.89
N ASP A 2 -21.67 -23.94 13.16
CA ASP A 2 -21.87 -24.21 11.73
C ASP A 2 -20.77 -23.62 10.84
N VAL A 3 -20.39 -22.36 11.05
CA VAL A 3 -19.33 -21.70 10.24
C VAL A 3 -18.00 -22.43 10.30
N TYR A 4 -17.59 -22.93 11.48
CA TYR A 4 -16.35 -23.70 11.62
C TYR A 4 -16.43 -25.05 10.90
N ARG A 5 -17.57 -25.75 10.98
CA ARG A 5 -17.78 -27.01 10.24
C ARG A 5 -17.86 -26.77 8.73
N THR A 6 -18.48 -25.68 8.28
CA THR A 6 -18.52 -25.30 6.88
C THR A 6 -17.13 -25.00 6.35
N ILE A 7 -16.30 -24.24 7.08
CA ILE A 7 -14.92 -23.93 6.69
C ILE A 7 -14.07 -25.22 6.65
N VAL A 8 -14.13 -26.06 7.68
CA VAL A 8 -13.36 -27.31 7.73
C VAL A 8 -13.83 -28.29 6.64
N GLY A 9 -15.13 -28.39 6.37
CA GLY A 9 -15.67 -29.17 5.26
C GLY A 9 -15.20 -28.65 3.90
N PHE A 10 -15.22 -27.32 3.71
CA PHE A 10 -14.71 -26.67 2.50
C PHE A 10 -13.24 -27.02 2.26
N PHE A 11 -12.43 -27.06 3.32
CA PHE A 11 -11.00 -27.40 3.27
C PHE A 11 -10.69 -28.89 3.06
N GLN A 12 -11.60 -29.77 3.49
CA GLN A 12 -11.47 -31.20 3.22
C GLN A 12 -11.91 -31.55 1.79
N GLU A 13 -12.86 -30.79 1.23
CA GLU A 13 -13.43 -31.05 -0.08
C GLU A 13 -12.71 -30.31 -1.23
N GLY A 14 -12.28 -29.05 -1.05
CA GLY A 14 -11.73 -28.20 -2.14
C GLY A 14 -10.33 -28.54 -2.67
N GLY A 15 -9.70 -29.63 -2.21
CA GLY A 15 -8.43 -30.13 -2.74
C GLY A 15 -7.15 -29.32 -2.40
N PHE A 16 -6.03 -29.70 -2.99
CA PHE A 16 -4.69 -29.19 -2.66
C PHE A 16 -4.51 -27.66 -2.86
N PHE A 17 -5.25 -27.05 -3.77
CA PHE A 17 -5.08 -25.64 -4.16
C PHE A 17 -5.61 -24.63 -3.15
N MET A 18 -6.39 -25.06 -2.15
CA MET A 18 -6.85 -24.16 -1.09
C MET A 18 -5.72 -23.73 -0.15
N TYR A 19 -4.75 -24.61 0.14
CA TYR A 19 -3.66 -24.29 1.06
C TYR A 19 -2.81 -23.11 0.55
N PRO A 20 -2.37 -23.08 -0.72
CA PRO A 20 -1.69 -21.91 -1.28
C PRO A 20 -2.53 -20.63 -1.27
N ILE A 21 -3.84 -20.70 -1.58
CA ILE A 21 -4.73 -19.52 -1.58
C ILE A 21 -4.80 -18.89 -0.19
N VAL A 22 -4.89 -19.72 0.84
CA VAL A 22 -4.99 -19.27 2.24
C VAL A 22 -3.67 -18.72 2.75
N LEU A 23 -2.54 -19.29 2.30
CA LEU A 23 -1.22 -18.71 2.54
C LEU A 23 -1.11 -17.31 1.94
N VAL A 24 -1.57 -17.13 0.70
CA VAL A 24 -1.60 -15.83 0.01
C VAL A 24 -2.50 -14.84 0.77
N MET A 25 -3.66 -15.29 1.27
CA MET A 25 -4.54 -14.47 2.12
C MET A 25 -3.82 -14.01 3.39
N ALA A 26 -3.14 -14.92 4.10
CA ALA A 26 -2.44 -14.61 5.34
C ALA A 26 -1.29 -13.60 5.11
N LEU A 27 -0.49 -13.80 4.06
CA LEU A 27 0.59 -12.88 3.69
C LEU A 27 0.04 -11.51 3.25
N GLY A 28 -1.01 -11.50 2.43
CA GLY A 28 -1.67 -10.27 2.00
C GLY A 28 -2.26 -9.48 3.17
N ALA A 29 -2.93 -10.16 4.11
CA ALA A 29 -3.50 -9.55 5.31
C ALA A 29 -2.41 -8.98 6.24
N ALA A 30 -1.29 -9.71 6.42
CA ALA A 30 -0.18 -9.22 7.23
C ALA A 30 0.42 -7.92 6.67
N ILE A 31 0.64 -7.86 5.35
CA ILE A 31 1.16 -6.65 4.69
C ILE A 31 0.13 -5.52 4.73
N ALA A 32 -1.16 -5.83 4.52
CA ALA A 32 -2.24 -4.87 4.60
C ALA A 32 -2.27 -4.16 5.97
N ILE A 33 -2.19 -4.92 7.06
CA ILE A 33 -2.21 -4.38 8.43
C ILE A 33 -0.95 -3.56 8.70
N GLU A 34 0.24 -4.08 8.37
CA GLU A 34 1.51 -3.35 8.53
C GLU A 34 1.45 -1.99 7.82
N ARG A 35 1.00 -1.99 6.57
CA ARG A 35 0.95 -0.78 5.75
C ARG A 35 -0.10 0.21 6.21
N TRP A 36 -1.27 -0.27 6.63
CA TRP A 36 -2.31 0.58 7.20
C TRP A 36 -1.79 1.36 8.41
N VAL A 37 -1.12 0.67 9.34
CA VAL A 37 -0.56 1.27 10.55
C VAL A 37 0.57 2.24 10.20
N TYR A 38 1.49 1.84 9.31
CA TYR A 38 2.61 2.68 8.89
C TYR A 38 2.16 3.99 8.22
N LEU A 39 1.29 3.92 7.22
CA LEU A 39 0.80 5.09 6.49
C LEU A 39 -0.02 6.02 7.39
N THR A 40 -0.88 5.46 8.23
CA THR A 40 -1.68 6.26 9.18
C THR A 40 -0.78 6.99 10.16
N ARG A 41 0.22 6.30 10.72
CA ARG A 41 1.21 6.92 11.61
C ARG A 41 2.03 7.99 10.90
N SER A 42 2.51 7.72 9.69
CA SER A 42 3.29 8.67 8.88
C SER A 42 2.49 9.94 8.59
N ARG A 43 1.22 9.81 8.17
CA ARG A 43 0.31 10.95 7.95
C ARG A 43 0.11 11.78 9.21
N MET A 44 -0.14 11.15 10.36
CA MET A 44 -0.33 11.87 11.63
C MET A 44 0.92 12.64 12.05
N VAL A 45 2.09 12.00 11.95
CA VAL A 45 3.38 12.61 12.33
C VAL A 45 3.72 13.76 11.38
N ASN A 46 3.61 13.55 10.07
CA ASN A 46 3.86 14.59 9.07
C ASN A 46 2.94 15.80 9.28
N ARG A 47 1.63 15.59 9.49
CA ARG A 47 0.67 16.68 9.74
C ARG A 47 0.98 17.42 11.04
N ARG A 48 1.33 16.70 12.12
CA ARG A 48 1.70 17.32 13.40
C ARG A 48 2.92 18.23 13.24
N VAL A 49 3.95 17.75 12.54
CA VAL A 49 5.18 18.52 12.35
C VAL A 49 4.94 19.70 11.42
N TRP A 50 4.19 19.52 10.33
CA TRP A 50 3.82 20.62 9.44
C TRP A 50 3.08 21.75 10.18
N ASN A 51 2.13 21.42 11.06
CA ASN A 51 1.41 22.40 11.87
C ASN A 51 2.32 23.19 12.83
N GLN A 52 3.45 22.62 13.26
CA GLN A 52 4.45 23.31 14.07
C GLN A 52 5.39 24.17 13.22
N LEU A 53 5.73 23.69 12.01
CA LEU A 53 6.67 24.36 11.11
C LEU A 53 6.04 25.54 10.37
N GLN A 54 4.80 25.41 9.89
CA GLN A 54 4.11 26.46 9.14
C GLN A 54 4.15 27.84 9.83
N PRO A 55 3.78 28.01 11.12
CA PRO A 55 3.84 29.31 11.77
C PRO A 55 5.27 29.84 11.99
N LEU A 56 6.27 28.97 12.09
CA LEU A 56 7.68 29.37 12.22
C LEU A 56 8.25 29.85 10.89
N LEU A 57 7.89 29.17 9.80
CA LEU A 57 8.26 29.54 8.44
C LEU A 57 7.66 30.89 8.06
N SER A 58 6.36 31.10 8.30
CA SER A 58 5.70 32.39 8.03
C SER A 58 6.25 33.56 8.87
N LYS A 59 6.85 33.28 10.03
CA LYS A 59 7.51 34.28 10.88
C LYS A 59 9.00 34.47 10.57
N GLY A 60 9.53 33.82 9.52
CA GLY A 60 10.95 33.88 9.16
C GLY A 60 11.90 33.22 10.17
N LYS A 61 11.40 32.41 11.10
CA LYS A 61 12.20 31.77 12.17
C LYS A 61 12.85 30.47 11.70
N TYR A 62 13.64 30.53 10.63
CA TYR A 62 14.24 29.37 9.95
C TYR A 62 15.16 28.52 10.85
N GLN A 63 15.89 29.16 11.78
CA GLN A 63 16.77 28.43 12.71
C GLN A 63 15.98 27.54 13.68
N GLN A 64 14.81 28.00 14.14
CA GLN A 64 13.91 27.23 15.00
C GLN A 64 13.22 26.12 14.20
N ALA A 65 12.80 26.40 12.97
CA ALA A 65 12.25 25.40 12.06
C ALA A 65 13.27 24.26 11.80
N TYR A 66 14.54 24.61 11.57
CA TYR A 66 15.60 23.62 11.37
C TYR A 66 15.81 22.72 12.59
N ALA A 67 15.77 23.28 13.81
CA ALA A 67 15.90 22.51 15.04
C ALA A 67 14.75 21.53 15.29
N ILE A 68 13.54 21.84 14.81
CA ILE A 68 12.39 20.92 14.86
C ILE A 68 12.55 19.84 13.80
N CYS A 69 12.96 20.21 12.58
CA CYS A 69 13.21 19.27 11.50
C CYS A 69 14.29 18.25 11.86
N SER A 70 15.42 18.68 12.45
CA SER A 70 16.53 17.78 12.80
C SER A 70 16.22 16.78 13.91
N LYS A 71 15.22 17.07 14.75
CA LYS A 71 14.78 16.17 15.83
C LYS A 71 13.70 15.18 15.40
N SER A 72 13.06 15.41 14.24
CA SER A 72 11.90 14.66 13.80
C SER A 72 12.25 13.72 12.65
N LYS A 73 11.82 12.45 12.75
CA LYS A 73 11.96 11.45 11.67
C LYS A 73 10.83 11.51 10.63
N ALA A 74 10.09 12.62 10.59
CA ALA A 74 9.00 12.80 9.66
C ALA A 74 9.54 13.07 8.24
N ALA A 75 8.88 12.56 7.21
CA ALA A 75 9.30 12.81 5.82
C ALA A 75 9.32 14.30 5.50
N VAL A 76 8.32 15.05 6.00
CA VAL A 76 8.26 16.52 5.86
C VAL A 76 9.45 17.22 6.52
N SER A 77 9.98 16.66 7.61
CA SER A 77 11.15 17.20 8.31
C SER A 77 12.42 17.00 7.52
N ASN A 78 12.60 15.80 6.94
CA ASN A 78 13.74 15.51 6.07
C ASN A 78 13.73 16.49 4.90
N ILE A 79 12.65 16.55 4.12
CA ILE A 79 12.53 17.42 2.94
C ILE A 79 12.81 18.90 3.29
N LEU A 80 12.19 19.41 4.36
CA LEU A 80 12.40 20.80 4.76
C LEU A 80 13.81 21.07 5.31
N SER A 81 14.49 20.07 5.89
CA SER A 81 15.86 20.25 6.36
C SER A 81 16.86 20.46 5.21
N TYR A 82 16.66 19.80 4.07
CA TYR A 82 17.45 20.02 2.85
C TYR A 82 17.23 21.44 2.29
N GLY A 83 15.97 21.90 2.26
CA GLY A 83 15.63 23.27 1.84
C GLY A 83 16.22 24.32 2.79
N LEU A 84 15.98 24.20 4.09
CA LEU A 84 16.48 25.11 5.14
C LEU A 84 18.02 25.17 5.18
N GLY A 85 18.70 24.04 4.97
CA GLY A 85 20.16 23.98 4.93
C GLY A 85 20.76 24.75 3.75
N ARG A 86 20.03 24.84 2.62
CA ARG A 86 20.45 25.57 1.43
C ARG A 86 20.04 27.04 1.42
N ILE A 87 19.08 27.49 2.23
CA ILE A 87 18.67 28.91 2.30
C ILE A 87 19.86 29.88 2.46
N LYS A 88 20.87 29.53 3.28
CA LYS A 88 22.00 30.43 3.55
C LYS A 88 23.01 30.54 2.40
N ASN A 89 23.10 29.51 1.56
CA ASN A 89 24.15 29.39 0.54
C ASN A 89 23.60 29.38 -0.90
N ALA A 90 22.31 29.19 -1.09
CA ALA A 90 21.68 29.15 -2.41
C ALA A 90 21.60 30.55 -3.01
N ARG A 91 22.08 30.68 -4.25
CA ARG A 91 22.01 31.94 -5.01
C ARG A 91 20.68 32.10 -5.76
N ARG A 92 19.98 30.99 -6.03
CA ARG A 92 18.71 30.96 -6.77
C ARG A 92 17.70 30.06 -6.07
N ARG A 93 16.41 30.40 -6.21
CA ARG A 93 15.27 29.59 -5.75
C ARG A 93 15.36 28.16 -6.29
N ASP A 94 15.70 28.01 -7.57
CA ASP A 94 15.83 26.71 -8.25
C ASP A 94 16.77 25.75 -7.52
N ASP A 95 17.83 26.25 -6.87
CA ASP A 95 18.78 25.39 -6.16
C ASP A 95 18.18 24.79 -4.88
N ILE A 96 17.26 25.53 -4.24
CA ILE A 96 16.53 25.09 -3.04
C ILE A 96 15.44 24.10 -3.46
N GLU A 97 14.69 24.43 -4.52
CA GLU A 97 13.64 23.59 -5.08
C GLU A 97 14.17 22.21 -5.49
N LYS A 98 15.25 22.18 -6.29
CA LYS A 98 15.89 20.92 -6.71
C LYS A 98 16.35 20.06 -5.53
N ALA A 99 16.89 20.67 -4.48
CA ALA A 99 17.34 19.92 -3.31
C ALA A 99 16.17 19.34 -2.49
N MET A 100 15.03 20.02 -2.48
CA MET A 100 13.82 19.51 -1.83
C MET A 100 13.15 18.43 -2.67
N GLU A 101 13.13 18.57 -4.00
CA GLU A 101 12.67 17.55 -4.93
C GLU A 101 13.51 16.28 -4.84
N GLU A 102 14.83 16.39 -4.77
CA GLU A 102 15.73 15.25 -4.56
C GLU A 102 15.38 14.49 -3.28
N SER A 103 15.17 15.21 -2.17
CA SER A 103 14.75 14.58 -0.90
C SER A 103 13.35 13.95 -0.98
N LEU A 104 12.41 14.57 -1.71
CA LEU A 104 11.09 14.00 -1.95
C LEU A 104 11.21 12.68 -2.75
N MET A 105 12.06 12.64 -3.77
CA MET A 105 12.34 11.45 -4.57
C MET A 105 12.97 10.32 -3.75
N GLU A 106 13.73 10.61 -2.70
CA GLU A 106 14.25 9.59 -1.78
C GLU A 106 13.18 9.04 -0.81
N GLU A 107 12.22 9.86 -0.40
CA GLU A 107 11.19 9.49 0.57
C GLU A 107 9.96 8.80 -0.08
N MET A 108 9.60 9.18 -1.32
CA MET A 108 8.46 8.60 -2.06
C MET A 108 8.51 7.06 -2.13
N PRO A 109 9.61 6.42 -2.56
CA PRO A 109 9.70 4.96 -2.61
C PRO A 109 9.46 4.29 -1.25
N ARG A 110 9.81 4.94 -0.14
CA ARG A 110 9.61 4.38 1.21
C ARG A 110 8.13 4.35 1.61
N LEU A 111 7.36 5.34 1.14
CA LEU A 111 5.90 5.41 1.34
C LEU A 111 5.17 4.40 0.45
N GLU A 112 5.61 4.23 -0.79
CA GLU A 112 4.98 3.33 -1.77
C GLU A 112 5.36 1.85 -1.61
N LYS A 113 6.52 1.57 -0.97
CA LYS A 113 7.05 0.21 -0.83
C LYS A 113 5.97 -0.77 -0.35
N ARG A 114 5.99 -2.00 -0.81
CA ARG A 114 5.08 -3.09 -0.40
C ARG A 114 3.58 -2.93 -0.72
N THR A 115 3.07 -1.73 -1.00
CA THR A 115 1.64 -1.55 -1.35
C THR A 115 1.29 -2.33 -2.62
N HIS A 116 2.20 -2.34 -3.60
CA HIS A 116 2.02 -3.09 -4.85
C HIS A 116 1.89 -4.61 -4.64
N TYR A 117 2.51 -5.18 -3.59
CA TYR A 117 2.40 -6.62 -3.33
C TYR A 117 0.98 -7.05 -3.02
N LEU A 118 0.11 -6.19 -2.46
CA LEU A 118 -1.30 -6.56 -2.24
C LEU A 118 -2.01 -6.87 -3.55
N ALA A 119 -1.79 -6.05 -4.60
CA ALA A 119 -2.35 -6.31 -5.92
C ALA A 119 -1.78 -7.61 -6.52
N THR A 120 -0.47 -7.84 -6.35
CA THR A 120 0.16 -9.10 -6.77
C THR A 120 -0.47 -10.31 -6.06
N PHE A 121 -0.65 -10.26 -4.75
CA PHE A 121 -1.26 -11.34 -3.99
C PHE A 121 -2.72 -11.57 -4.34
N ALA A 122 -3.49 -10.52 -4.59
CA ALA A 122 -4.86 -10.69 -5.07
C ALA A 122 -4.92 -11.38 -6.43
N ASN A 123 -4.07 -10.97 -7.37
CA ASN A 123 -3.97 -11.64 -8.67
C ASN A 123 -3.53 -13.09 -8.54
N LEU A 124 -2.55 -13.37 -7.68
CA LEU A 124 -2.10 -14.75 -7.39
C LEU A 124 -3.24 -15.59 -6.80
N ALA A 125 -4.04 -15.06 -5.87
CA ALA A 125 -5.18 -15.78 -5.30
C ALA A 125 -6.22 -16.15 -6.38
N THR A 126 -6.55 -15.23 -7.29
CA THR A 126 -7.44 -15.50 -8.42
C THR A 126 -6.88 -16.55 -9.35
N LEU A 127 -5.61 -16.43 -9.74
CA LEU A 127 -4.96 -17.38 -10.65
C LEU A 127 -4.84 -18.79 -10.04
N LEU A 128 -4.55 -18.88 -8.74
CA LEU A 128 -4.56 -20.15 -8.01
C LEU A 128 -5.96 -20.77 -7.95
N GLY A 129 -7.00 -19.95 -7.78
CA GLY A 129 -8.39 -20.40 -7.85
C GLY A 129 -8.74 -21.01 -9.20
N LEU A 130 -8.45 -20.28 -10.28
CA LEU A 130 -8.69 -20.73 -11.66
C LEU A 130 -7.90 -22.00 -11.99
N LEU A 131 -6.62 -22.05 -11.61
CA LEU A 131 -5.77 -23.23 -11.79
C LEU A 131 -6.33 -24.45 -11.05
N GLY A 132 -6.79 -24.24 -9.81
CA GLY A 132 -7.42 -25.29 -9.02
C GLY A 132 -8.68 -25.85 -9.68
N THR A 133 -9.50 -24.99 -10.29
CA THR A 133 -10.67 -25.45 -11.06
C THR A 133 -10.27 -26.26 -12.29
N ILE A 134 -9.27 -25.82 -13.05
CA ILE A 134 -8.79 -26.55 -14.24
C ILE A 134 -8.31 -27.95 -13.84
N ILE A 135 -7.47 -28.05 -12.80
CA ILE A 135 -6.94 -29.34 -12.34
C ILE A 135 -8.05 -30.21 -11.75
N GLY A 136 -8.99 -29.62 -11.01
CA GLY A 136 -10.16 -30.33 -10.49
C GLY A 136 -11.00 -30.94 -11.61
N LEU A 137 -11.25 -30.19 -12.69
CA LEU A 137 -11.97 -30.70 -13.86
C LEU A 137 -11.20 -31.79 -14.60
N ILE A 138 -9.88 -31.66 -14.77
CA ILE A 138 -9.05 -32.72 -15.38
C ILE A 138 -9.21 -34.02 -14.59
N ASN A 139 -9.06 -33.96 -13.27
CA ASN A 139 -9.21 -35.13 -12.40
C ASN A 139 -10.63 -35.72 -12.45
N ALA A 140 -11.66 -34.86 -12.50
CA ALA A 140 -13.05 -35.27 -12.61
C ALA A 140 -13.29 -36.10 -13.87
N PHE A 141 -12.87 -35.61 -15.03
CA PHE A 141 -13.05 -36.31 -16.31
C PHE A 141 -12.23 -37.61 -16.38
N THR A 142 -11.03 -37.63 -15.81
CA THR A 142 -10.23 -38.87 -15.72
C THR A 142 -10.90 -39.92 -14.83
N ALA A 143 -11.46 -39.53 -13.68
CA ALA A 143 -12.15 -40.46 -12.78
C ALA A 143 -13.43 -41.03 -13.40
N VAL A 144 -14.22 -40.18 -14.07
CA VAL A 144 -15.49 -40.57 -14.73
C VAL A 144 -15.25 -41.50 -15.93
N ALA A 145 -14.11 -41.39 -16.61
CA ALA A 145 -13.75 -42.29 -17.69
C ALA A 145 -13.65 -43.76 -17.24
N ALA A 146 -13.21 -44.00 -16.00
CA ALA A 146 -13.05 -45.33 -15.41
C ALA A 146 -14.24 -45.80 -14.55
N ALA A 147 -15.24 -44.95 -14.31
CA ALA A 147 -16.34 -45.22 -13.39
C ALA A 147 -17.52 -46.01 -14.01
N ASN A 148 -18.33 -46.64 -13.16
CA ASN A 148 -19.56 -47.32 -13.56
C ASN A 148 -20.60 -46.32 -14.10
N PRO A 149 -21.32 -46.62 -15.20
CA PRO A 149 -22.28 -45.69 -15.82
C PRO A 149 -23.34 -45.12 -14.86
N ALA A 150 -23.76 -45.90 -13.86
CA ALA A 150 -24.74 -45.48 -12.86
C ALA A 150 -24.19 -44.41 -11.89
N GLU A 151 -22.87 -44.37 -11.64
CA GLU A 151 -22.23 -43.47 -10.66
C GLU A 151 -21.56 -42.26 -11.33
N LYS A 152 -21.41 -42.29 -12.67
CA LYS A 152 -20.71 -41.24 -13.43
C LYS A 152 -21.27 -39.84 -13.19
N ALA A 153 -22.60 -39.71 -13.14
CA ALA A 153 -23.26 -38.42 -12.97
C ALA A 153 -22.95 -37.81 -11.59
N ASP A 154 -23.08 -38.61 -10.53
CA ASP A 154 -22.85 -38.16 -9.16
C ASP A 154 -21.38 -37.83 -8.92
N MET A 155 -20.46 -38.67 -9.40
CA MET A 155 -19.02 -38.43 -9.29
C MET A 155 -18.58 -37.16 -10.02
N LEU A 156 -19.10 -36.93 -11.23
CA LEU A 156 -18.80 -35.74 -12.01
C LEU A 156 -19.31 -34.49 -11.29
N SER A 157 -20.56 -34.53 -10.80
CA SER A 157 -21.19 -33.39 -10.11
C SER A 157 -20.43 -33.02 -8.83
N ALA A 158 -20.05 -34.01 -8.02
CA ALA A 158 -19.25 -33.79 -6.81
C ALA A 158 -17.89 -33.16 -7.13
N SER A 159 -17.20 -33.66 -8.16
CA SER A 159 -15.87 -33.15 -8.55
C SER A 159 -15.91 -31.73 -9.12
N ILE A 160 -16.95 -31.40 -9.90
CA ILE A 160 -17.17 -30.04 -10.41
C ILE A 160 -17.46 -29.09 -9.24
N SER A 161 -18.27 -29.52 -8.27
CA SER A 161 -18.58 -28.71 -7.08
C SER A 161 -17.30 -28.32 -6.32
N VAL A 162 -16.42 -29.30 -6.08
CA VAL A 162 -15.09 -29.09 -5.49
C VAL A 162 -14.24 -28.10 -6.30
N ALA A 163 -14.21 -28.28 -7.63
CA ALA A 163 -13.45 -27.40 -8.52
C ALA A 163 -13.95 -25.95 -8.48
N MET A 164 -15.28 -25.74 -8.45
CA MET A 164 -15.89 -24.41 -8.38
C MET A 164 -15.65 -23.72 -7.02
N ASN A 165 -15.67 -24.48 -5.92
CA ASN A 165 -15.39 -23.99 -4.57
C ASN A 165 -14.00 -23.36 -4.47
N THR A 166 -12.99 -23.93 -5.15
CA THR A 166 -11.63 -23.39 -5.18
C THR A 166 -11.54 -22.02 -5.85
N THR A 167 -12.26 -21.82 -6.97
CA THR A 167 -12.35 -20.49 -7.61
C THR A 167 -13.10 -19.50 -6.74
N ALA A 168 -14.21 -19.91 -6.12
CA ALA A 168 -14.97 -19.06 -5.23
C ALA A 168 -14.09 -18.56 -4.06
N LEU A 169 -13.25 -19.42 -3.48
CA LEU A 169 -12.29 -19.05 -2.44
C LEU A 169 -11.23 -18.07 -2.96
N GLY A 170 -10.66 -18.33 -4.14
CA GLY A 170 -9.70 -17.41 -4.77
C GLY A 170 -10.25 -16.00 -4.93
N LEU A 171 -11.50 -15.88 -5.37
CA LEU A 171 -12.20 -14.59 -5.51
C LEU A 171 -12.53 -13.96 -4.15
N MET A 172 -12.99 -14.76 -3.18
CA MET A 172 -13.26 -14.28 -1.81
C MET A 172 -12.01 -13.70 -1.13
N VAL A 173 -10.81 -14.17 -1.49
CA VAL A 173 -9.54 -13.61 -1.01
C VAL A 173 -9.09 -12.41 -1.85
N ALA A 174 -9.20 -12.50 -3.18
CA ALA A 174 -8.71 -11.47 -4.08
C ALA A 174 -9.47 -10.14 -3.97
N ILE A 175 -10.81 -10.20 -3.86
CA ILE A 175 -11.66 -9.00 -3.83
C ILE A 175 -11.31 -8.09 -2.63
N PRO A 176 -11.27 -8.58 -1.37
CA PRO A 176 -10.87 -7.75 -0.23
C PRO A 176 -9.44 -7.23 -0.34
N LEU A 177 -8.49 -8.03 -0.83
CA LEU A 177 -7.10 -7.60 -1.00
C LEU A 177 -6.97 -6.46 -2.01
N LEU A 178 -7.70 -6.52 -3.15
CA LEU A 178 -7.74 -5.43 -4.13
C LEU A 178 -8.39 -4.17 -3.55
N PHE A 179 -9.48 -4.32 -2.80
CA PHE A 179 -10.13 -3.18 -2.15
C PHE A 179 -9.18 -2.48 -1.16
N ILE A 180 -8.50 -3.26 -0.31
CA ILE A 180 -7.53 -2.71 0.64
C ILE A 180 -6.34 -2.07 -0.09
N HIS A 181 -5.86 -2.69 -1.17
CA HIS A 181 -4.81 -2.13 -2.01
C HIS A 181 -5.20 -0.74 -2.53
N ALA A 182 -6.41 -0.59 -3.09
CA ALA A 182 -6.89 0.69 -3.61
C ALA A 182 -6.94 1.76 -2.51
N VAL A 183 -7.48 1.43 -1.33
CA VAL A 183 -7.54 2.39 -0.21
C VAL A 183 -6.13 2.78 0.28
N LEU A 184 -5.21 1.83 0.40
CA LEU A 184 -3.82 2.11 0.81
C LEU A 184 -3.08 2.93 -0.24
N GLN A 185 -3.34 2.70 -1.53
CA GLN A 185 -2.77 3.47 -2.62
C GLN A 185 -3.26 4.92 -2.55
N THR A 186 -4.57 5.16 -2.42
CA THR A 186 -5.12 6.52 -2.24
C THR A 186 -4.50 7.22 -1.03
N LYS A 187 -4.37 6.53 0.11
CA LYS A 187 -3.72 7.09 1.31
C LYS A 187 -2.25 7.45 1.08
N THR A 188 -1.56 6.68 0.25
CA THR A 188 -0.15 6.93 -0.09
C THR A 188 -0.05 8.17 -0.98
N THR A 189 -0.88 8.26 -2.03
CA THR A 189 -0.94 9.44 -2.91
C THR A 189 -1.28 10.71 -2.12
N GLU A 190 -2.32 10.69 -1.28
CA GLU A 190 -2.67 11.84 -0.42
C GLU A 190 -1.50 12.30 0.48
N LEU A 191 -0.68 11.35 0.94
CA LEU A 191 0.47 11.66 1.77
C LEU A 191 1.59 12.30 0.95
N VAL A 192 1.87 11.79 -0.26
CA VAL A 192 2.85 12.36 -1.18
C VAL A 192 2.43 13.78 -1.60
N ASP A 193 1.18 13.97 -2.01
CA ASP A 193 0.63 15.29 -2.37
C ASP A 193 0.79 16.29 -1.22
N SER A 194 0.60 15.83 0.03
CA SER A 194 0.77 16.70 1.20
C SER A 194 2.23 17.13 1.43
N LEU A 195 3.20 16.29 1.06
CA LEU A 195 4.63 16.60 1.13
C LEU A 195 5.04 17.56 0.01
N GLU A 196 4.56 17.35 -1.21
CA GLU A 196 4.74 18.28 -2.33
C GLU A 196 4.17 19.66 -2.01
N MET A 197 2.95 19.70 -1.48
CA MET A 197 2.31 20.95 -1.06
C MET A 197 3.10 21.67 0.04
N ALA A 198 3.74 20.92 0.95
CA ALA A 198 4.61 21.48 1.98
C ALA A 198 5.87 22.13 1.36
N THR A 199 6.47 21.48 0.35
CA THR A 199 7.59 22.03 -0.43
C THR A 199 7.22 23.32 -1.13
N VAL A 200 6.10 23.35 -1.86
CA VAL A 200 5.64 24.55 -2.58
C VAL A 200 5.38 25.71 -1.61
N LYS A 201 4.68 25.45 -0.50
CA LYS A 201 4.41 26.49 0.53
C LYS A 201 5.70 27.06 1.13
N PHE A 202 6.68 26.19 1.38
CA PHE A 202 7.99 26.62 1.86
C PHE A 202 8.70 27.52 0.83
N LEU A 203 8.76 27.10 -0.43
CA LEU A 203 9.41 27.86 -1.50
C LEU A 203 8.75 29.24 -1.71
N ASN A 204 7.43 29.32 -1.64
CA ASN A 204 6.71 30.59 -1.72
C ASN A 204 7.06 31.51 -0.55
N THR A 205 7.12 30.98 0.68
CA THR A 205 7.52 31.74 1.87
C THR A 205 8.96 32.28 1.76
N VAL A 206 9.85 31.54 1.10
CA VAL A 206 11.23 31.99 0.84
C VAL A 206 11.29 33.02 -0.29
N SER A 207 10.42 32.90 -1.31
CA SER A 207 10.39 33.76 -2.50
C SER A 207 9.67 35.09 -2.30
N GLU A 208 8.83 35.23 -1.27
CA GLU A 208 8.19 36.50 -0.89
C GLU A 208 9.16 37.43 -0.11
N ARG A 209 10.36 36.93 0.23
CA ARG A 209 11.42 37.66 0.94
C ARG A 209 12.17 38.78 0.17
N PRO A 210 12.17 38.92 -1.17
CA PRO A 210 13.01 39.92 -1.86
C PRO A 210 12.71 41.40 -1.58
N ALA A 211 11.63 41.76 -0.88
CA ALA A 211 11.23 43.16 -0.73
C ALA A 211 11.47 43.78 0.66
N ALA A 212 11.83 42.99 1.69
CA ALA A 212 11.87 43.49 3.07
C ALA A 212 13.28 43.79 3.62
N GLU A 213 14.33 43.19 3.06
CA GLU A 213 15.73 43.39 3.54
C GLU A 213 16.55 44.37 2.67
N SER A 214 15.97 44.94 1.60
CA SER A 214 16.61 46.00 0.80
C SER A 214 16.22 47.43 1.21
N ALA A 215 15.44 47.57 2.29
CA ALA A 215 14.92 48.86 2.78
C ALA A 215 15.35 49.20 4.22
N SER A 216 16.42 48.59 4.74
CA SER A 216 17.02 48.93 6.04
C SER A 216 18.52 49.12 5.95
#